data_AF-A0A3A0FZZ4-F1
#
_entry.id   AF-A0A3A0FZZ4-F1
#
_cell.length_a   1.000
_cell.length_b   1.000
_cell.length_c   1.000
_cell.angle_alpha   90.00
_cell.angle_beta   90.00
_cell.angle_gamma   90.00
#
_symmetry.space_group_name_H-M   'P 1'
#
loop_
_entity.id
_entity.type
_entity.pdbx_description
1 polymer ?
#
loop_
_entity_poly.entity_id
_entity_poly.type
_entity_poly.pdbx_seq_one_letter_code
_entity_poly.pdbx_strand_id
1 'polypeptide(L)'
;MLSSRPALIVPVYYHCPRLCGFVLSGVVDLLRDLELGFGSDYKVLAVSFDHEEQPPLANERRQHYLEILGKGDSGWDFLVGSENNVKTLMKQIGFNYMKDGDTGRRDLTIFHRDRISSLGRKAGAGRSFQRKHWLTP
;
A
#
# COMPACT_ATOMS: atom_id res chain seq x y z
N MET A 1 1.36 -12.25 -17.70
CA MET A 1 2.21 -11.32 -18.47
C MET A 1 1.50 -9.99 -18.62
N LEU A 2 2.20 -8.88 -18.35
CA LEU A 2 1.71 -7.51 -18.52
C LEU A 2 1.81 -7.16 -20.02
N SER A 3 0.90 -7.69 -20.84
CA SER A 3 0.95 -7.57 -22.30
C SER A 3 0.70 -6.13 -22.75
N SER A 4 1.71 -5.48 -23.34
CA SER A 4 1.72 -4.28 -24.24
C SER A 4 0.89 -3.04 -23.87
N ARG A 5 0.17 -3.07 -22.74
CA ARG A 5 -0.80 -2.05 -22.34
C ARG A 5 -0.32 -1.35 -21.08
N PRO A 6 -0.55 -0.05 -20.96
CA PRO A 6 -0.21 0.70 -19.76
C PRO A 6 -0.91 0.11 -18.53
N ALA A 7 -0.22 0.11 -17.40
CA ALA A 7 -0.74 -0.40 -16.14
C ALA A 7 -0.73 0.70 -15.07
N LEU A 8 -1.88 0.93 -14.46
CA LEU A 8 -2.01 1.73 -13.25
C LEU A 8 -1.72 0.83 -12.05
N ILE A 9 -0.60 1.08 -11.35
CA ILE A 9 -0.23 0.35 -10.14
C ILE A 9 -0.67 1.18 -8.93
N VAL A 10 -1.45 0.57 -8.04
CA VAL A 10 -2.00 1.20 -6.84
C VAL A 10 -1.46 0.45 -5.61
N PRO A 11 -0.36 0.91 -4.99
CA PRO A 11 0.18 0.33 -3.78
C PRO A 11 -0.78 0.55 -2.60
N VAL A 12 -1.26 -0.54 -2.00
CA VAL A 12 -2.15 -0.53 -0.84
C VAL A 12 -1.75 -1.63 0.14
N TYR A 13 -2.37 -1.71 1.30
CA TYR A 13 -2.47 -2.95 2.06
C TYR A 13 -3.92 -3.09 2.49
N TYR A 14 -4.52 -4.25 2.24
CA TYR A 14 -5.96 -4.48 2.30
C TYR A 14 -6.54 -4.43 3.73
N HIS A 15 -5.72 -4.64 4.75
CA HIS A 15 -6.12 -4.54 6.15
C HIS A 15 -6.09 -3.09 6.69
N CYS A 16 -5.63 -2.10 5.89
CA CYS A 16 -5.58 -0.70 6.32
C CYS A 16 -6.99 -0.17 6.60
N PRO A 17 -7.30 0.24 7.84
CA PRO A 17 -8.66 0.63 8.18
C PRO A 17 -9.07 2.00 7.60
N ARG A 18 -8.13 2.81 7.09
CA ARG A 18 -8.44 4.19 6.67
C ARG A 18 -7.89 4.56 5.30
N LEU A 19 -6.60 4.82 5.19
CA LEU A 19 -6.04 5.49 4.02
C LEU A 19 -6.20 4.67 2.73
N CYS A 20 -5.91 3.37 2.77
CA CYS A 20 -6.03 2.55 1.56
C CYS A 20 -7.48 2.45 1.06
N GLY A 21 -8.47 2.54 1.96
CA GLY A 21 -9.87 2.65 1.58
C GLY A 21 -10.14 3.89 0.75
N PHE A 22 -9.70 5.06 1.21
CA PHE A 22 -9.83 6.31 0.45
C PHE A 22 -9.14 6.27 -0.91
N VAL A 23 -7.94 5.69 -0.98
CA VAL A 23 -7.21 5.55 -2.25
C VAL A 23 -7.99 4.68 -3.23
N LEU A 24 -8.50 3.52 -2.80
CA LEU A 24 -9.24 2.62 -3.66
C LEU A 24 -10.59 3.21 -4.09
N SER A 25 -11.28 3.95 -3.22
CA SER A 25 -12.48 4.71 -3.60
C SER A 25 -12.17 5.78 -4.65
N GLY A 26 -11.08 6.53 -4.50
CA GLY A 26 -10.65 7.49 -5.53
C GLY A 26 -10.32 6.84 -6.87
N VAL A 27 -9.79 5.60 -6.86
CA VAL A 27 -9.61 4.81 -8.09
C VAL A 27 -10.96 4.42 -8.68
N VAL A 28 -11.95 4.02 -7.89
CA VAL A 28 -13.31 3.76 -8.41
C VAL A 28 -13.86 4.99 -9.14
N ASP A 29 -13.74 6.18 -8.54
CA ASP A 29 -14.23 7.42 -9.15
C ASP A 29 -13.49 7.72 -10.46
N LEU A 30 -12.16 7.58 -10.47
CA LEU A 30 -11.36 7.69 -11.70
C LEU A 30 -11.83 6.71 -12.80
N LEU A 31 -12.13 5.45 -12.46
CA LEU A 31 -12.57 4.44 -13.42
C LEU A 31 -14.02 4.65 -13.92
N ARG A 32 -14.82 5.46 -13.21
CA ARG A 32 -16.15 5.88 -13.67
C ARG A 32 -16.06 7.04 -14.65
N ASP A 33 -15.16 7.98 -14.39
CA ASP A 33 -15.01 9.20 -15.19
C ASP A 33 -14.22 8.97 -16.49
N LEU A 34 -13.36 7.96 -16.52
CA LEU A 34 -12.60 7.62 -17.74
C LEU A 34 -13.50 6.98 -18.80
N GLU A 35 -13.48 7.56 -20.00
CA GLU A 35 -14.11 6.99 -21.21
C GLU A 35 -13.37 5.75 -21.75
N LEU A 36 -12.13 5.53 -21.30
CA LEU A 36 -11.30 4.38 -21.67
C LEU A 36 -11.74 3.11 -20.94
N GLY A 37 -11.72 1.97 -21.64
CA GLY A 37 -12.03 0.67 -21.05
C GLY A 37 -10.85 0.10 -20.26
N PHE A 38 -10.99 -0.02 -18.95
CA PHE A 38 -10.04 -0.81 -18.15
C PHE A 38 -10.23 -2.30 -18.45
N GLY A 39 -9.13 -3.00 -18.67
CA GLY A 39 -9.09 -4.37 -19.18
C GLY A 39 -8.90 -4.47 -20.70
N SER A 40 -9.35 -3.47 -21.48
CA SER A 40 -9.10 -3.35 -22.93
C SER A 40 -7.91 -2.45 -23.22
N ASP A 41 -7.92 -1.21 -22.70
CA ASP A 41 -6.95 -0.16 -23.05
C ASP A 41 -5.81 -0.05 -22.04
N TYR A 42 -6.11 -0.32 -20.77
CA TYR A 42 -5.15 -0.32 -19.67
C TYR A 42 -5.50 -1.37 -18.62
N LYS A 43 -4.54 -1.72 -17.77
CA LYS A 43 -4.79 -2.60 -16.61
C LYS A 43 -4.70 -1.82 -15.31
N VAL A 44 -5.48 -2.21 -14.31
CA VAL A 44 -5.38 -1.66 -12.96
C VAL A 44 -4.92 -2.76 -12.03
N LEU A 45 -3.83 -2.51 -11.31
CA LEU A 45 -3.24 -3.46 -10.37
C LEU A 45 -3.24 -2.82 -8.98
N ALA A 46 -4.20 -3.19 -8.14
CA ALA A 46 -4.08 -2.96 -6.71
C ALA A 46 -3.07 -3.98 -6.17
N VAL A 47 -1.98 -3.53 -5.57
CA VAL A 47 -0.92 -4.43 -5.09
C VAL A 47 -0.72 -4.21 -3.61
N SER A 48 -0.89 -5.28 -2.84
CA SER A 48 -0.55 -5.26 -1.44
C SER A 48 0.96 -5.14 -1.24
N PHE A 49 1.40 -4.16 -0.48
CA PHE A 49 2.79 -4.09 -0.01
C PHE A 49 3.01 -4.80 1.34
N ASP A 50 1.96 -5.37 1.93
CA ASP A 50 2.06 -6.27 3.09
C ASP A 50 2.10 -7.72 2.60
N HIS A 51 3.27 -8.36 2.75
CA HIS A 51 3.49 -9.74 2.34
C HIS A 51 2.84 -10.77 3.28
N GLU A 52 2.34 -10.34 4.44
CA GLU A 52 1.56 -11.18 5.36
C GLU A 52 0.10 -11.33 4.87
N GLU A 53 -0.34 -10.51 3.90
CA GLU A 53 -1.68 -10.59 3.32
C GLU A 53 -1.81 -11.74 2.31
N GLN A 54 -2.97 -12.39 2.36
CA GLN A 54 -3.21 -13.62 1.63
C GLN A 54 -4.23 -13.45 0.50
N PRO A 55 -4.18 -14.32 -0.53
CA PRO A 55 -5.08 -14.21 -1.69
C PRO A 55 -6.58 -14.14 -1.37
N PRO A 56 -7.11 -14.84 -0.35
CA PRO A 56 -8.53 -14.71 0.01
C PRO A 56 -8.94 -13.28 0.38
N LEU A 57 -8.11 -12.56 1.14
CA LEU A 57 -8.38 -11.17 1.51
C LEU A 57 -8.34 -10.25 0.29
N ALA A 58 -7.38 -10.46 -0.61
CA ALA A 58 -7.28 -9.69 -1.86
C ALA A 58 -8.53 -9.88 -2.73
N ASN A 59 -9.02 -11.11 -2.84
CA ASN A 59 -10.23 -11.42 -3.59
C ASN A 59 -11.49 -10.82 -2.94
N GLU A 60 -11.60 -10.88 -1.61
CA GLU A 60 -12.70 -10.23 -0.87
C GLU A 60 -12.73 -8.72 -1.16
N ARG A 61 -11.59 -8.04 -1.06
CA ARG A 61 -11.50 -6.61 -1.37
C ARG A 61 -11.82 -6.32 -2.84
N ARG A 62 -11.34 -7.17 -3.74
CA ARG A 62 -11.65 -7.04 -5.17
C ARG A 62 -13.15 -7.06 -5.43
N GLN A 63 -13.86 -8.05 -4.89
CA GLN A 63 -15.31 -8.15 -5.09
C GLN A 63 -16.02 -6.93 -4.53
N HIS A 64 -15.66 -6.49 -3.33
CA HIS A 64 -16.22 -5.28 -2.73
C HIS A 64 -16.09 -4.04 -3.63
N TYR A 65 -14.91 -3.79 -4.20
CA TYR A 65 -14.71 -2.62 -5.07
C TYR A 65 -15.32 -2.78 -6.46
N LEU A 66 -15.40 -4.00 -7.00
CA LEU A 66 -16.12 -4.25 -8.26
C LEU A 66 -17.63 -4.04 -8.11
N GLU A 67 -18.21 -4.49 -6.98
CA GLU A 67 -19.61 -4.23 -6.65
C GLU A 67 -19.90 -2.73 -6.58
N ILE A 68 -19.04 -1.97 -5.89
CA ILE A 68 -19.15 -0.50 -5.83
C ILE A 68 -19.02 0.10 -7.23
N LEU A 69 -18.04 -0.34 -8.01
CA LEU A 69 -17.81 0.17 -9.36
C LEU A 69 -19.01 -0.08 -10.29
N GLY A 70 -19.82 -1.11 -10.01
CA GLY A 70 -20.99 -1.47 -10.80
C GLY A 70 -20.65 -2.00 -12.20
N LYS A 71 -19.38 -2.32 -12.43
CA LYS A 71 -18.84 -2.94 -13.64
C LYS A 71 -18.35 -4.33 -13.24
N GLY A 72 -18.72 -5.37 -14.00
CA GLY A 72 -18.49 -6.78 -13.66
C GLY A 72 -17.01 -7.19 -13.59
N ASP A 73 -16.67 -8.43 -13.91
CA ASP A 73 -15.28 -8.93 -13.85
C ASP A 73 -14.39 -8.21 -14.88
N SER A 74 -13.82 -7.08 -14.48
CA SER A 74 -13.29 -6.08 -15.40
C SER A 74 -11.90 -5.69 -14.94
N GLY A 75 -10.88 -6.11 -15.70
CA GLY A 75 -9.51 -5.55 -15.80
C GLY A 75 -8.71 -5.12 -14.56
N TRP A 76 -9.24 -5.31 -13.35
CA TRP A 76 -8.76 -4.77 -12.10
C TRP A 76 -8.36 -5.94 -11.20
N ASP A 77 -7.05 -6.11 -11.07
CA ASP A 77 -6.46 -7.20 -10.31
C ASP A 77 -6.05 -6.71 -8.93
N PHE A 78 -6.39 -7.49 -7.91
CA PHE A 78 -5.95 -7.30 -6.54
C PHE A 78 -4.90 -8.36 -6.24
N LEU A 79 -3.65 -7.93 -6.10
CA LEU A 79 -2.49 -8.78 -6.00
C LEU A 79 -1.93 -8.79 -4.58
N VAL A 80 -1.46 -9.95 -4.17
CA VAL A 80 -0.58 -10.18 -3.01
C VAL A 80 0.64 -10.95 -3.49
N GLY A 81 1.73 -10.91 -2.73
CA GLY A 81 2.95 -11.59 -3.14
C GLY A 81 3.91 -11.83 -1.98
N SER A 82 4.94 -12.62 -2.26
CA SER A 82 6.03 -12.85 -1.32
C SER A 82 6.77 -11.55 -1.01
N GLU A 83 7.39 -11.50 0.18
CA GLU A 83 8.14 -10.33 0.63
C GLU A 83 9.17 -9.85 -0.40
N ASN A 84 9.89 -10.77 -1.04
CA ASN A 84 10.90 -10.44 -2.04
C ASN A 84 10.29 -9.79 -3.29
N ASN A 85 9.16 -10.31 -3.78
CA ASN A 85 8.48 -9.76 -4.95
C ASN A 85 7.91 -8.37 -4.66
N VAL A 86 7.27 -8.23 -3.50
CA VAL A 86 6.70 -6.96 -3.06
C VAL A 86 7.79 -5.90 -2.89
N LYS A 87 8.87 -6.19 -2.15
CA LYS A 87 9.97 -5.24 -1.96
C LYS A 87 10.61 -4.82 -3.29
N THR A 88 10.81 -5.78 -4.19
CA THR A 88 11.39 -5.50 -5.52
C THR A 88 10.49 -4.56 -6.32
N LEU A 89 9.19 -4.86 -6.40
CA LEU A 89 8.23 -4.04 -7.13
C LEU A 89 8.11 -2.64 -6.52
N MET A 90 7.94 -2.53 -5.20
CA MET A 90 7.80 -1.24 -4.51
C MET A 90 9.04 -0.38 -4.72
N LYS A 91 10.24 -0.97 -4.68
CA LYS A 91 11.50 -0.28 -5.00
C LYS A 91 11.55 0.22 -6.44
N GLN A 92 11.09 -0.58 -7.42
CA GLN A 92 11.08 -0.19 -8.83
C GLN A 92 10.16 1.00 -9.12
N ILE A 93 9.03 1.09 -8.42
CA ILE A 93 8.10 2.23 -8.52
C ILE A 93 8.44 3.39 -7.57
N GLY A 94 9.53 3.28 -6.81
CA GLY A 94 9.97 4.31 -5.86
C GLY A 94 9.10 4.46 -4.60
N PHE A 95 8.29 3.45 -4.28
CA PHE A 95 7.41 3.43 -3.12
C PHE A 95 8.16 2.91 -1.88
N ASN A 96 8.28 3.76 -0.86
CA ASN A 96 8.98 3.44 0.38
C ASN A 96 7.98 3.30 1.53
N TYR A 97 8.10 2.21 2.28
CA TYR A 97 7.24 1.90 3.41
C TYR A 97 8.07 1.26 4.54
N MET A 98 7.64 1.44 5.79
CA MET A 98 8.19 0.72 6.93
C MET A 98 7.06 0.19 7.80
N LYS A 99 7.27 -0.98 8.40
CA LYS A 99 6.42 -1.51 9.46
C LYS A 99 6.59 -0.64 10.69
N ASP A 100 5.49 -0.08 11.19
CA ASP A 100 5.53 0.63 12.46
C ASP A 100 5.72 -0.41 13.58
N GLY A 101 6.70 -0.18 14.44
CA GLY A 101 7.19 -1.16 15.40
C GLY A 101 6.55 -1.09 16.78
N ASP A 102 5.71 -0.09 17.05
CA ASP A 102 5.41 0.30 18.43
C ASP A 102 3.94 0.25 18.85
N THR A 103 3.05 -0.28 18.02
CA THR A 103 1.66 -0.52 18.44
C THR A 103 1.19 -1.87 17.92
N GLY A 104 0.35 -2.58 18.68
CA GLY A 104 -0.31 -3.81 18.22
C GLY A 104 -1.24 -3.62 17.00
N ARG A 105 -1.14 -2.49 16.29
CA ARG A 105 -1.72 -2.25 14.97
C ARG A 105 -0.64 -2.53 13.92
N ARG A 106 -1.00 -3.31 12.90
CA ARG A 106 -0.19 -3.51 11.69
C ARG A 106 -0.25 -2.25 10.81
N ASP A 107 0.18 -1.13 11.37
CA ASP A 107 0.23 0.13 10.66
C ASP A 107 1.56 0.19 9.90
N LEU A 108 1.47 0.37 8.59
CA LEU A 108 2.62 0.57 7.72
C LEU A 108 2.68 2.04 7.38
N THR A 109 3.79 2.70 7.72
CA THR A 109 3.98 4.11 7.42
C THR A 109 4.57 4.28 6.04
N ILE A 110 3.88 5.03 5.19
CA ILE A 110 4.35 5.43 3.85
C ILE A 110 5.18 6.70 4.01
N PHE A 111 6.43 6.67 3.54
CA PHE A 111 7.30 7.84 3.59
C PHE A 111 7.37 8.51 2.22
N HIS A 112 7.03 9.81 2.18
CA HIS A 112 7.38 10.65 1.04
C HIS A 112 8.89 10.89 1.02
N ARG A 113 9.48 10.97 -0.18
CA ARG A 113 10.93 11.07 -0.45
C ARG A 113 11.65 12.10 0.43
N ASP A 114 10.97 13.16 0.83
CA ASP A 114 11.53 14.29 1.57
C ASP A 114 11.80 14.02 3.07
N ARG A 115 11.37 12.86 3.60
CA ARG A 115 11.59 12.48 5.02
C ARG A 115 12.58 11.34 5.25
N ILE A 116 13.23 10.81 4.21
CA ILE A 116 14.16 9.69 4.36
C ILE A 116 15.49 10.13 5.01
N SER A 117 15.91 11.39 4.85
CA SER A 117 17.20 11.88 5.33
C SER A 117 17.30 12.08 6.86
N SER A 118 16.17 12.18 7.58
CA SER A 118 16.18 12.45 9.03
C SER A 118 16.02 11.22 9.93
N LEU A 119 15.68 10.05 9.38
CA LEU A 119 15.42 8.82 10.17
C LEU A 119 16.57 7.81 10.17
N GLY A 120 17.62 8.03 9.38
CA GLY A 120 18.77 7.12 9.23
C GLY A 120 19.76 7.05 10.40
N ARG A 121 19.36 7.29 11.67
CA ARG A 121 20.33 7.23 12.80
C ARG A 121 19.85 6.70 14.15
N LYS A 122 18.67 6.09 14.27
CA LYS A 122 18.25 5.46 15.54
C LYS A 122 17.57 4.10 15.36
N ALA A 123 18.25 3.19 14.67
CA ALA A 123 18.02 1.75 14.83
C ALA A 123 19.29 1.17 15.46
N GLY A 124 19.34 1.10 16.79
CA GLY A 124 20.44 0.47 17.51
C GLY A 124 20.91 1.24 18.75
N ALA A 125 20.13 1.19 19.83
CA ALA A 125 20.66 1.23 21.20
C ALA A 125 19.55 0.90 22.19
N GLY A 126 19.38 -0.40 22.48
CA GLY A 126 18.90 -0.78 23.80
C GLY A 126 19.94 -0.32 24.82
N ARG A 127 19.54 0.53 25.77
CA ARG A 127 19.95 0.52 27.19
C ARG A 127 19.44 1.79 27.90
N SER A 128 18.66 1.54 28.95
CA SER A 128 18.55 2.34 30.19
C SER A 128 18.33 3.86 30.04
N PHE A 129 17.06 4.26 29.93
CA PHE A 129 16.60 5.59 30.32
C PHE A 129 16.63 5.71 31.86
N GLN A 130 17.81 5.99 32.41
CA GLN A 130 17.95 6.46 33.78
C GLN A 130 17.21 7.80 33.91
N ARG A 131 16.19 7.79 34.76
CA ARG A 131 15.59 8.99 35.35
C ARG A 131 16.69 9.80 36.08
N LYS A 132 16.40 11.09 36.28
CA LYS A 132 16.99 12.06 37.22
C LYS A 132 17.98 13.05 36.60
N HIS A 133 17.51 14.25 36.29
CA HIS A 133 17.88 15.51 36.97
C HIS A 133 17.21 16.68 36.24
N TRP A 134 16.02 17.11 36.70
CA TRP A 134 15.78 18.24 37.61
C TRP A 134 15.80 19.60 36.89
N LEU A 135 14.61 20.21 36.85
CA LEU A 135 14.33 21.62 36.61
C LEU A 135 15.10 22.52 37.59
N THR A 136 15.82 23.51 37.03
CA THR A 136 15.99 24.93 37.46
C THR A 136 16.50 25.21 38.90
N PRO A 137 16.91 26.44 39.29
CA PRO A 137 16.52 27.79 38.82
C PRO A 137 17.18 28.25 37.52
#